data_AF-A0A2Z6RGC2-F1
#
_entry.id   AF-A0A2Z6RGC2-F1
#
_cell.length_a   1.000
_cell.length_b   1.000
_cell.length_c   1.000
_cell.angle_alpha   90.00
_cell.angle_beta   90.00
_cell.angle_gamma   90.00
#
_symmetry.space_group_name_H-M   'P 1'
#
loop_
_entity.id
_entity.type
_entity.pdbx_description
1 polymer ?
#
loop_
_entity_poly.entity_id
_entity_poly.type
_entity_poly.pdbx_seq_one_letter_code
_entity_poly.pdbx_strand_id
1 'polypeptide(L)'
;MVITGYQPAHNSQAFIRDIIVYDIPAKWDNYTIINALSAWGKVISMTVKWQKKYKTLHVKLEISQLFKNYEKHWMAPLMGFRVRWFPAS
;
A
#
# COMPACT_ATOMS: atom_id res chain seq x y z
N MET A 1 6.42 11.78 -4.68
CA MET A 1 5.81 11.52 -3.36
C MET A 1 4.38 12.02 -3.40
N VAL A 2 3.44 11.29 -2.82
CA VAL A 2 2.03 11.66 -2.69
C VAL A 2 1.66 11.62 -1.21
N ILE A 3 0.97 12.65 -0.74
CA ILE A 3 0.42 12.75 0.63
C ILE A 3 -1.08 12.95 0.48
N THR A 4 -1.90 12.13 1.14
CA THR A 4 -3.35 12.12 0.95
C THR A 4 -4.08 13.16 1.82
N GLY A 5 -3.38 13.81 2.75
CA GLY A 5 -3.97 14.67 3.77
C GLY A 5 -4.65 13.91 4.91
N TYR A 6 -4.66 12.57 4.86
CA TYR A 6 -5.20 11.75 5.93
C TYR A 6 -4.36 11.86 7.20
N GLN A 7 -5.00 12.21 8.31
CA GLN A 7 -4.41 12.25 9.65
C GLN A 7 -5.00 11.10 10.48
N PRO A 8 -4.20 10.06 10.80
CA PRO A 8 -4.65 8.97 11.65
C PRO A 8 -5.00 9.46 13.06
N ALA A 9 -5.99 8.84 13.69
CA ALA A 9 -6.33 9.13 15.09
C ALA A 9 -5.21 8.67 16.04
N HIS A 10 -5.07 9.29 17.21
CA HIS A 10 -3.99 8.97 18.16
C HIS A 10 -3.97 7.47 18.58
N ASN A 11 -5.14 6.85 18.72
CA ASN A 11 -5.29 5.43 19.06
C ASN A 11 -5.01 4.48 17.88
N SER A 12 -4.90 4.97 16.65
CA SER A 12 -4.64 4.16 15.45
C SER A 12 -3.15 3.90 15.19
N GLN A 13 -2.25 4.47 16.00
CA GLN A 13 -0.79 4.34 15.85
C GLN A 13 -0.35 2.88 15.71
N ALA A 14 -0.97 1.97 16.47
CA ALA A 14 -0.69 0.53 16.45
C ALA A 14 -1.03 -0.16 15.12
N PHE A 15 -1.84 0.47 14.26
CA PHE A 15 -2.23 -0.02 12.94
C PHE A 15 -1.51 0.70 11.80
N ILE A 16 -0.67 1.70 12.09
CA ILE A 16 0.16 2.31 11.07
C ILE A 16 1.28 1.33 10.70
N ARG A 17 1.43 1.07 9.40
CA ARG A 17 2.51 0.28 8.83
C ARG A 17 3.18 1.06 7.73
N ASP A 18 4.49 0.86 7.63
CA ASP A 18 5.26 1.24 6.46
C ASP A 18 5.61 -0.03 5.69
N ILE A 19 5.28 -0.07 4.41
CA ILE A 19 5.43 -1.26 3.57
C ILE A 19 5.99 -0.91 2.19
N ILE A 20 6.64 -1.90 1.58
CA ILE A 20 7.07 -1.87 0.19
C ILE A 20 6.17 -2.83 -0.60
N VAL A 21 5.59 -2.35 -1.70
CA VAL A 21 4.74 -3.14 -2.60
C VAL A 21 5.39 -3.25 -3.97
N TYR A 22 5.52 -4.48 -4.48
CA TYR A 22 6.14 -4.78 -5.77
C TYR A 22 5.10 -5.19 -6.82
N ASP A 23 5.56 -5.25 -8.07
CA ASP A 23 4.81 -5.76 -9.23
C ASP A 23 3.54 -4.95 -9.58
N ILE A 24 3.52 -3.67 -9.23
CA ILE A 24 2.41 -2.78 -9.59
C ILE A 24 2.48 -2.46 -11.08
N PRO A 25 1.39 -2.60 -11.86
CA PRO A 25 1.41 -2.29 -13.29
C PRO A 25 1.87 -0.86 -13.58
N ALA A 26 2.81 -0.70 -14.51
CA ALA A 26 3.32 0.63 -14.92
C ALA A 26 2.23 1.58 -15.45
N LYS A 27 1.15 1.00 -16.00
CA LYS A 27 -0.01 1.74 -16.54
C LYS A 27 -0.92 2.37 -15.49
N TRP A 28 -0.84 1.96 -14.21
CA TRP A 28 -1.70 2.52 -13.17
C TRP A 28 -1.20 3.90 -12.74
N ASP A 29 -2.08 4.90 -12.75
CA ASP A 29 -1.80 6.21 -12.18
C ASP A 29 -1.87 6.20 -10.64
N ASN A 30 -1.46 7.29 -10.02
CA ASN A 30 -1.42 7.40 -8.56
C ASN A 30 -2.82 7.27 -7.93
N TYR A 31 -3.86 7.74 -8.61
CA TYR A 31 -5.24 7.67 -8.13
C TYR A 31 -5.74 6.22 -8.11
N THR A 32 -5.52 5.48 -9.20
CA THR A 32 -5.84 4.05 -9.33
C THR A 32 -5.12 3.25 -8.26
N ILE A 33 -3.84 3.55 -8.01
CA ILE A 33 -3.05 2.88 -6.98
C ILE A 33 -3.63 3.15 -5.58
N ILE A 34 -3.92 4.40 -5.24
CA ILE A 34 -4.50 4.76 -3.92
C ILE A 34 -5.87 4.11 -3.73
N ASN A 35 -6.73 4.14 -4.77
CA ASN A 35 -8.02 3.49 -4.73
C ASN A 35 -7.89 1.97 -4.51
N ALA A 36 -6.95 1.31 -5.17
CA ALA A 36 -6.70 -0.11 -4.95
C ALA A 36 -6.17 -0.39 -3.52
N LEU A 37 -5.25 0.44 -3.01
CA LEU A 37 -4.71 0.33 -1.66
C LEU A 37 -5.75 0.59 -0.57
N SER A 38 -6.86 1.28 -0.87
CA SER A 38 -7.95 1.53 0.09
C SER A 38 -8.54 0.22 0.68
N ALA A 39 -8.48 -0.88 -0.07
CA ALA A 39 -8.88 -2.20 0.41
C ALA A 39 -7.95 -2.73 1.52
N TRP A 40 -6.67 -2.33 1.50
CA TRP A 40 -5.68 -2.71 2.50
C TRP A 40 -5.67 -1.77 3.70
N GLY A 41 -6.13 -0.53 3.53
CA GLY A 41 -6.20 0.45 4.60
C GLY A 41 -6.20 1.88 4.09
N LYS A 42 -6.11 2.83 5.02
CA LYS A 42 -6.09 4.26 4.69
C LYS A 42 -4.68 4.71 4.41
N VAL A 43 -4.40 5.07 3.16
CA VAL A 43 -3.08 5.55 2.72
C VAL A 43 -2.80 6.93 3.33
N ILE A 44 -1.65 7.06 4.00
CA ILE A 44 -1.15 8.32 4.59
C ILE A 44 -0.20 8.99 3.58
N SER A 45 0.79 8.23 3.10
CA SER A 45 1.75 8.68 2.10
C SER A 45 2.21 7.53 1.21
N MET A 46 2.66 7.89 0.01
CA MET A 46 3.18 6.94 -0.96
C MET A 46 4.30 7.56 -1.81
N THR A 47 5.37 6.79 -2.00
CA THR A 47 6.41 7.06 -3.00
C THR A 47 6.39 5.96 -4.05
N VAL A 48 6.53 6.36 -5.32
CA VAL A 48 6.45 5.47 -6.46
C VAL A 48 7.80 5.45 -7.17
N LYS A 49 8.37 4.27 -7.37
CA LYS A 49 9.58 4.05 -8.16
C LYS A 49 9.24 3.24 -9.40
N TRP A 50 9.52 3.82 -10.57
CA TRP A 50 9.29 3.16 -11.86
C TRP A 50 10.39 2.14 -12.16
N GLN A 51 10.01 0.95 -12.64
CA GLN A 51 10.91 -0.15 -13.00
C GLN A 51 10.40 -0.89 -14.25
N LYS A 52 10.75 -0.40 -15.45
CA LYS A 52 10.29 -0.96 -16.74
C LYS A 52 8.76 -1.07 -16.76
N LYS A 53 8.22 -2.29 -16.92
CA LYS A 53 6.77 -2.55 -17.01
C LYS A 53 6.05 -2.57 -15.64
N TYR A 54 6.78 -2.41 -14.54
CA TYR A 54 6.23 -2.39 -13.19
C TYR A 54 6.66 -1.16 -12.40
N LYS A 55 6.04 -0.97 -11.24
CA LYS A 55 6.40 0.02 -10.23
C LYS A 55 6.59 -0.68 -8.89
N THR A 56 7.44 -0.09 -8.07
CA THR A 56 7.55 -0.37 -6.65
C THR A 56 6.96 0.80 -5.89
N LEU A 57 6.15 0.52 -4.88
CA LEU A 57 5.58 1.51 -3.99
C LEU A 57 6.26 1.39 -2.63
N HIS A 58 6.52 2.52 -2.00
CA HIS A 58 6.80 2.61 -0.58
C HIS A 58 5.63 3.37 0.04
N VAL A 59 4.84 2.70 0.88
CA VAL A 59 3.52 3.15 1.33
C VAL A 59 3.46 3.14 2.84
N LYS A 60 3.10 4.28 3.41
CA LYS A 60 2.67 4.37 4.81
C LYS A 60 1.15 4.40 4.86
N LEU A 61 0.54 3.46 5.57
CA LEU A 61 -0.92 3.35 5.69
C LEU A 61 -1.35 2.88 7.07
N GLU A 62 -2.57 3.21 7.45
CA GLU A 62 -3.27 2.58 8.57
C GLU A 62 -3.96 1.31 8.05
N ILE A 63 -3.48 0.13 8.44
CA ILE A 63 -3.95 -1.15 7.90
C ILE A 63 -5.38 -1.47 8.37
N SER A 64 -6.20 -1.99 7.46
CA SER A 64 -7.53 -2.49 7.76
C SER A 64 -7.46 -3.88 8.40
N GLN A 65 -8.54 -4.29 9.07
CA GLN A 65 -8.67 -5.64 9.59
C GLN A 65 -8.60 -6.71 8.48
N LEU A 66 -9.03 -6.38 7.26
CA LEU A 66 -8.93 -7.27 6.10
C LEU A 66 -7.47 -7.55 5.74
N PHE A 67 -6.62 -6.52 5.78
CA PHE A 67 -5.22 -6.68 5.43
C PHE A 67 -4.43 -7.52 6.43
N LYS A 68 -4.82 -7.51 7.72
CA LYS A 68 -4.17 -8.33 8.76
C LYS A 68 -4.14 -9.83 8.42
N ASN A 69 -5.13 -10.32 7.67
CA ASN A 69 -5.16 -11.73 7.23
C ASN A 69 -3.99 -12.09 6.29
N TYR A 70 -3.38 -11.08 5.65
CA TYR A 70 -2.24 -11.26 4.79
C TYR A 70 -0.90 -11.11 5.51
N GLU A 71 -0.83 -10.71 6.78
CA GLU A 71 0.45 -10.51 7.50
C GLU A 71 1.38 -11.73 7.49
N LYS A 72 0.80 -12.95 7.42
CA LYS A 72 1.56 -14.21 7.31
C LYS A 72 1.92 -14.60 5.86
N HIS A 73 1.54 -13.79 4.88
CA HIS A 73 1.67 -14.06 3.46
C HIS A 73 2.42 -12.92 2.77
N TRP A 74 3.45 -13.25 1.98
CA TRP A 74 4.19 -12.27 1.18
C TRP A 74 3.44 -11.80 -0.08
N MET A 75 2.22 -12.32 -0.33
CA MET A 75 1.32 -11.91 -1.40
C MET A 75 -0.04 -11.48 -0.87
N ALA A 76 -0.59 -10.43 -1.46
CA ALA A 76 -1.95 -9.97 -1.19
C ALA A 76 -2.65 -9.58 -2.51
N PRO A 77 -4.00 -9.71 -2.58
CA PRO A 77 -4.76 -9.25 -3.73
C PRO A 77 -4.87 -7.73 -3.74
N LEU A 78 -4.67 -7.11 -4.90
CA LEU A 78 -4.82 -5.67 -5.12
C LEU A 78 -5.64 -5.46 -6.41
N MET A 79 -6.92 -5.11 -6.26
CA MET A 79 -7.88 -4.94 -7.38
C MET A 79 -7.89 -6.14 -8.37
N GLY A 80 -7.82 -7.37 -7.84
CA GLY A 80 -7.80 -8.61 -8.62
C GLY A 80 -6.41 -9.08 -9.08
N PHE A 81 -5.35 -8.28 -8.90
CA PHE A 81 -3.97 -8.70 -9.16
C PHE A 81 -3.32 -9.29 -7.91
N ARG A 82 -2.43 -10.27 -8.07
CA ARG A 82 -1.55 -10.70 -6.98
C ARG A 82 -0.29 -9.84 -6.98
N VAL A 83 -0.03 -9.17 -5.87
CA VAL A 83 1.16 -8.32 -5.68
C VAL A 83 1.93 -8.79 -4.46
N ARG A 84 3.23 -8.53 -4.45
CA ARG A 84 4.09 -8.84 -3.31
C ARG A 84 4.22 -7.63 -2.41
N TRP A 85 4.21 -7.85 -1.10
CA TRP A 85 4.39 -6.78 -0.13
C TRP A 85 5.33 -7.23 1.02
N PHE A 86 6.07 -6.28 1.58
CA PHE A 86 7.01 -6.50 2.67
C PHE A 86 6.96 -5.29 3.63
N PRO A 87 7.17 -5.47 4.94
CA PRO A 87 7.45 -4.36 5.83
C PRO A 87 8.64 -3.54 5.31
N ALA A 88 8.51 -2.22 5.29
CA ALA A 88 9.67 -1.34 5.17
C ALA A 88 10.38 -1.38 6.53
N SER A 89 11.66 -1.71 6.53
CA SER A 89 12.50 -1.96 7.71
C SER A 89 12.35 -0.96 8.85
#